data_AF-A0A7V9VTL3-F1
#
_entry.id   AF-A0A7V9VTL3-F1
#
_cell.length_a   1.000
_cell.length_b   1.000
_cell.length_c   1.000
_cell.angle_alpha   90.00
_cell.angle_beta   90.00
_cell.angle_gamma   90.00
#
_symmetry.space_group_name_H-M   'P 1'
#
loop_
_entity.id
_entity.type
_entity.pdbx_description
1 polymer ?
#
loop_
_entity_poly.entity_id
_entity_poly.type
_entity_poly.pdbx_seq_one_letter_code
_entity_poly.pdbx_strand_id
1 'polypeptide(L)'
;MVDTDRRVPRSRRVVDEDRFEDADEPRNDEHKIFGLGIPNADARQPAYGQGVVVSLLVAGAVLLLAIISIGSGDGSDPPVLENTDAMFWAIAAGTLLLAAGGAQFAERTASHAAAAVGQPRPATAMATAWAVPLVSTIAAILLVATFHNRPMLAVGPLIAFFGTAGALLSRDLLDETDEQSTKVASVIHTLVVHGIAFLAFSAVYLNKLDSWISGPLIGAMGAILILETLERGGIAPPQRVFYALIGGWVLAQVTVALNWWPSYGWTGGAVLLVVFYVAAGLLLVRVQKRAVSTRDLIEFGGVGSLFLLLLAILA
;
A
#
# COMPACT_ATOMS: atom_id res chain seq x y z
N MET A 1 54.37 -26.57 42.15
CA MET A 1 53.76 -25.58 41.26
C MET A 1 52.84 -24.76 42.15
N VAL A 2 53.30 -23.56 42.51
CA VAL A 2 52.81 -22.80 43.68
C VAL A 2 51.61 -21.97 43.28
N ASP A 3 50.50 -22.22 43.97
CA ASP A 3 49.24 -21.50 43.93
C ASP A 3 49.35 -20.26 44.83
N THR A 4 49.14 -19.07 44.26
CA THR A 4 49.15 -17.80 45.01
C THR A 4 47.84 -17.07 44.78
N ASP A 5 46.92 -17.38 45.68
CA ASP A 5 45.66 -16.72 46.01
C ASP A 5 45.91 -15.25 46.40
N ARG A 6 45.52 -14.31 45.54
CA ARG A 6 45.52 -12.87 45.84
C ARG A 6 44.10 -12.41 46.18
N ARG A 7 43.82 -12.36 47.47
CA ARG A 7 42.64 -11.69 48.04
C ARG A 7 42.79 -10.17 47.91
N VAL A 8 41.83 -9.55 47.25
CA VAL A 8 41.70 -8.09 47.16
C VAL A 8 40.88 -7.58 48.36
N PRO A 9 41.27 -6.48 49.04
CA PRO A 9 40.54 -5.94 50.18
C PRO A 9 39.25 -5.23 49.74
N ARG A 10 38.14 -5.55 50.40
CA ARG A 10 36.87 -4.81 50.34
C ARG A 10 37.05 -3.43 50.97
N SER A 11 37.15 -2.37 50.16
CA SER A 11 37.00 -1.00 50.65
C SER A 11 35.53 -0.70 50.91
N ARG A 12 35.22 -0.54 52.19
CA ARG A 12 33.94 -0.09 52.75
C ARG A 12 33.68 1.34 52.25
N ARG A 13 32.75 1.52 51.31
CA ARG A 13 32.29 2.85 50.90
C ARG A 13 31.31 3.35 51.96
N VAL A 14 31.65 4.51 52.49
CA VAL A 14 30.84 5.33 53.40
C VAL A 14 29.56 5.73 52.66
N VAL A 15 28.45 5.55 53.35
CA VAL A 15 27.12 5.99 52.94
C VAL A 15 27.05 7.47 53.27
N ASP A 16 27.13 8.33 52.25
CA ASP A 16 26.69 9.73 52.34
C ASP A 16 25.16 9.74 52.17
N GLU A 17 24.47 9.55 53.28
CA GLU A 17 23.11 10.04 53.51
C GLU A 17 23.24 11.54 53.74
N ASP A 18 22.96 12.36 52.71
CA ASP A 18 22.42 13.73 52.83
C ASP A 18 22.59 14.48 51.51
N ARG A 19 21.72 14.17 50.54
CA ARG A 19 21.33 15.16 49.54
C ARG A 19 19.94 14.85 49.01
N PHE A 20 18.95 15.42 49.69
CA PHE A 20 17.71 15.83 49.05
C PHE A 20 18.04 16.90 48.02
N GLU A 21 18.59 16.49 46.88
CA GLU A 21 18.38 17.20 45.63
C GLU A 21 16.99 16.73 45.17
N ASP A 22 16.00 17.61 45.33
CA ASP A 22 14.83 17.65 44.46
C ASP A 22 15.36 17.76 43.03
N ALA A 23 15.77 16.63 42.48
CA ALA A 23 15.97 16.48 41.07
C ALA A 23 14.58 16.73 40.50
N ASP A 24 14.45 17.85 39.79
CA ASP A 24 13.42 18.06 38.80
C ASP A 24 13.34 16.78 37.95
N GLU A 25 12.52 15.81 38.38
CA GLU A 25 12.13 14.70 37.54
C GLU A 25 11.57 15.39 36.30
N PRO A 26 12.22 15.26 35.12
CA PRO A 26 11.73 15.91 33.93
C PRO A 26 10.31 15.41 33.79
N ARG A 27 9.34 16.33 33.97
CA ARG A 27 7.92 16.06 33.80
C ARG A 27 7.80 15.39 32.46
N ASN A 28 7.64 14.07 32.49
CA ASN A 28 7.44 13.28 31.29
C ASN A 28 5.99 13.56 30.95
N ASP A 29 5.77 14.73 30.36
CA ASP A 29 4.48 15.19 29.87
C ASP A 29 4.13 14.27 28.70
N GLU A 30 3.70 13.06 29.03
CA GLU A 30 3.04 12.13 28.13
C GLU A 30 1.80 12.85 27.61
N HIS A 31 1.95 13.57 26.50
CA HIS A 31 0.84 14.07 25.73
C HIS A 31 0.09 12.88 25.14
N LYS A 32 -0.88 12.38 25.90
CA LYS A 32 -1.78 11.29 25.54
C LYS A 32 -2.78 11.79 24.50
N ILE A 33 -2.38 11.81 23.23
CA ILE A 33 -3.32 12.00 22.12
C ILE A 33 -4.10 10.68 21.96
N PHE A 34 -5.40 10.68 22.27
CA PHE A 34 -6.28 9.49 22.30
C PHE A 34 -5.97 8.41 23.36
N GLY A 35 -5.31 8.75 24.46
CA GLY A 35 -5.08 7.79 25.57
C GLY A 35 -4.03 6.72 25.30
N LEU A 36 -3.43 6.71 24.11
CA LEU A 36 -2.23 5.94 23.79
C LEU A 36 -1.03 6.84 24.09
N GLY A 37 -0.24 6.50 25.12
CA GLY A 37 1.00 7.21 25.43
C GLY A 37 2.03 6.95 24.33
N ILE A 38 1.98 7.73 23.24
CA ILE A 38 2.94 7.64 22.14
C ILE A 38 4.08 8.64 22.45
N PRO A 39 5.24 8.18 22.93
CA PRO A 39 6.38 9.07 23.14
C PRO A 39 6.77 9.76 21.81
N ASN A 40 6.96 11.08 21.85
CA ASN A 40 7.30 11.94 20.69
C ASN A 40 6.17 12.18 19.66
N ALA A 41 4.89 12.09 20.03
CA ALA A 41 3.77 12.40 19.14
C ALA A 41 3.88 13.80 18.51
N ASP A 42 4.31 14.81 19.28
CA ASP A 42 4.41 16.20 18.83
C ASP A 42 5.47 16.40 17.72
N ALA A 43 6.54 15.60 17.74
CA ALA A 43 7.60 15.66 16.72
C ALA A 43 7.19 15.02 15.39
N ARG A 44 6.20 14.11 15.39
CA ARG A 44 5.73 13.37 14.21
C ARG A 44 4.37 13.83 13.67
N GLN A 45 3.68 14.68 14.42
CA GLN A 45 2.37 15.26 14.08
C GLN A 45 2.27 15.88 12.66
N PRO A 46 3.30 16.54 12.11
CA PRO A 46 3.21 17.14 10.77
C PRO A 46 3.06 16.11 9.64
N ALA A 47 3.64 14.92 9.80
CA ALA A 47 3.68 13.88 8.76
C ALA A 47 2.31 13.22 8.56
N TYR A 48 1.67 12.81 9.66
CA TYR A 48 0.33 12.22 9.66
C TYR A 48 -0.71 13.16 9.04
N GLY A 49 -0.64 14.45 9.38
CA GLY A 49 -1.57 15.46 8.85
C GLY A 49 -1.48 15.59 7.33
N GLN A 50 -0.28 15.54 6.75
CA GLN A 50 -0.09 15.71 5.31
C GLN A 50 -0.65 14.53 4.50
N GLY A 51 -0.46 13.29 4.95
CA GLY A 51 -1.03 12.12 4.26
C GLY A 51 -2.56 12.15 4.23
N VAL A 52 -3.19 12.57 5.34
CA VAL A 52 -4.63 12.76 5.40
C VAL A 52 -5.09 13.88 4.47
N VAL A 53 -4.41 15.04 4.45
CA VAL A 53 -4.75 16.15 3.55
C VAL A 53 -4.68 15.73 2.08
N VAL A 54 -3.62 15.03 1.67
CA VAL A 54 -3.49 14.51 0.29
C VAL A 54 -4.65 13.57 -0.02
N SER A 55 -4.96 12.63 0.88
CA SER A 55 -6.06 11.68 0.65
C SER A 55 -7.43 12.36 0.52
N LEU A 56 -7.70 13.43 1.28
CA LEU A 56 -8.91 14.24 1.16
C LEU A 56 -8.98 15.02 -0.16
N LEU A 57 -7.86 15.60 -0.60
CA LEU A 57 -7.80 16.32 -1.88
C LEU A 57 -8.06 15.39 -3.06
N VAL A 58 -7.45 14.20 -3.05
CA VAL A 58 -7.67 13.17 -4.08
C VAL A 58 -9.13 12.70 -4.05
N ALA A 59 -9.69 12.43 -2.87
CA ALA A 59 -11.08 12.02 -2.73
C ALA A 59 -12.06 13.10 -3.23
N GLY A 60 -11.80 14.38 -2.92
CA GLY A 60 -12.58 15.51 -3.43
C GLY A 60 -12.52 15.64 -4.95
N ALA A 61 -11.35 15.41 -5.55
CA ALA A 61 -11.19 15.40 -7.01
C ALA A 61 -11.93 14.21 -7.66
N VAL A 62 -11.89 13.03 -7.05
CA VAL A 62 -12.68 11.87 -7.51
C VAL A 62 -14.18 12.11 -7.33
N LEU A 63 -14.61 12.82 -6.28
CA LEU A 63 -16.01 13.21 -6.10
C LEU A 63 -16.47 14.13 -7.23
N LEU A 64 -15.63 15.09 -7.63
CA LEU A 64 -15.91 15.96 -8.76
C LEU A 64 -16.08 15.14 -10.05
N LEU A 65 -15.18 14.19 -10.32
CA LEU A 65 -15.30 13.26 -11.45
C LEU A 65 -16.60 12.46 -11.38
N ALA A 66 -16.98 11.96 -10.19
CA ALA A 66 -18.22 11.23 -10.00
C ALA A 66 -19.45 12.09 -10.31
N ILE A 67 -19.47 13.36 -9.88
CA ILE A 67 -20.55 14.31 -10.21
C ILE A 67 -20.64 14.52 -11.72
N ILE A 68 -19.51 14.72 -12.40
CA ILE A 68 -19.46 14.95 -13.86
C ILE A 68 -19.98 13.72 -14.62
N SER A 69 -19.65 12.52 -14.15
CA SER A 69 -19.98 11.25 -14.83
C SER A 69 -21.43 10.77 -14.64
N ILE A 70 -22.23 11.41 -13.77
CA ILE A 70 -23.62 10.98 -13.56
C ILE A 70 -24.44 11.29 -14.80
N GLY A 71 -24.97 10.24 -15.41
CA GLY A 71 -25.80 10.36 -16.60
C GLY A 71 -26.45 9.03 -16.96
N SER A 72 -27.46 9.10 -17.81
CA SER A 72 -27.95 7.93 -18.53
C SER A 72 -27.20 7.89 -19.86
N GLY A 73 -26.40 6.84 -20.04
CA GLY A 73 -25.76 6.59 -21.33
C GLY A 73 -26.73 5.96 -22.34
N ASP A 74 -26.32 5.93 -23.60
CA ASP A 74 -27.11 5.44 -24.73
C ASP A 74 -26.84 3.97 -25.13
N GLY A 75 -25.89 3.33 -24.46
CA GLY A 75 -25.44 1.95 -24.66
C GLY A 75 -24.58 1.71 -25.90
N SER A 76 -24.14 2.76 -26.59
CA SER A 76 -23.40 2.64 -27.86
C SER A 76 -21.89 2.41 -27.68
N ASP A 77 -21.31 2.93 -26.60
CA ASP A 77 -19.89 2.87 -26.29
C ASP A 77 -19.58 1.95 -25.10
N PRO A 78 -18.30 1.51 -24.92
CA PRO A 78 -17.88 0.82 -23.71
C PRO A 78 -18.23 1.63 -22.45
N PRO A 79 -18.56 0.99 -21.32
CA PRO A 79 -19.04 1.71 -20.13
C PRO A 79 -18.11 2.86 -19.73
N VAL A 80 -16.78 2.68 -19.71
CA VAL A 80 -15.85 3.76 -19.33
C VAL A 80 -15.93 5.03 -20.20
N LEU A 81 -16.46 4.96 -21.43
CA LEU A 81 -16.48 6.08 -22.38
C LEU A 81 -17.83 6.78 -22.47
N GLU A 82 -18.91 6.11 -22.05
CA GLU A 82 -20.29 6.50 -22.36
C GLU A 82 -20.71 7.87 -21.82
N ASN A 83 -20.30 8.23 -20.60
CA ASN A 83 -20.54 9.58 -20.03
C ASN A 83 -19.23 10.29 -19.67
N THR A 84 -18.14 10.02 -20.39
CA THR A 84 -16.85 10.68 -20.17
C THR A 84 -16.41 11.45 -21.41
N ASP A 85 -16.04 12.72 -21.22
CA ASP A 85 -15.52 13.57 -22.27
C ASP A 85 -14.03 13.88 -22.05
N ALA A 86 -13.44 14.67 -22.96
CA ALA A 86 -12.04 15.09 -22.83
C ALA A 86 -11.75 15.85 -21.52
N MET A 87 -12.75 16.58 -20.99
CA MET A 87 -12.63 17.32 -19.74
C MET A 87 -12.52 16.36 -18.55
N PHE A 88 -13.37 15.33 -18.50
CA PHE A 88 -13.31 14.26 -17.49
C PHE A 88 -11.91 13.64 -17.45
N TRP A 89 -11.37 13.24 -18.61
CA TRP A 89 -10.05 12.61 -18.68
C TRP A 89 -8.90 13.55 -18.34
N ALA A 90 -9.02 14.86 -18.64
CA ALA A 90 -8.06 15.87 -18.22
C ALA A 90 -8.03 16.02 -16.68
N ILE A 91 -9.21 16.09 -16.04
CA ILE A 91 -9.33 16.15 -14.58
C ILE A 91 -8.82 14.84 -13.94
N ALA A 92 -9.14 13.69 -14.53
CA ALA A 92 -8.63 12.39 -14.11
C ALA A 92 -7.10 12.35 -14.11
N ALA A 93 -6.47 12.77 -15.21
CA ALA A 93 -5.00 12.85 -15.30
C ALA A 93 -4.41 13.77 -14.22
N GLY A 94 -5.00 14.95 -13.99
CA GLY A 94 -4.61 15.83 -12.89
C GLY A 94 -4.76 15.18 -11.51
N THR A 95 -5.82 14.40 -11.30
CA THR A 95 -6.09 13.67 -10.05
C THR A 95 -5.06 12.57 -9.81
N LEU A 96 -4.64 11.85 -10.86
CA LEU A 96 -3.57 10.85 -10.78
C LEU A 96 -2.22 11.47 -10.38
N LEU A 97 -1.88 12.62 -10.99
CA LEU A 97 -0.67 13.37 -10.65
C LEU A 97 -0.72 13.88 -9.21
N LEU A 98 -1.88 14.36 -8.76
CA LEU A 98 -2.10 14.80 -7.38
C LEU A 98 -1.92 13.65 -6.39
N ALA A 99 -2.48 12.47 -6.68
CA ALA A 99 -2.36 11.30 -5.82
C ALA A 99 -0.92 10.80 -5.72
N ALA A 100 -0.28 10.56 -6.86
CA ALA A 100 1.09 10.06 -6.91
C ALA A 100 2.10 11.09 -6.37
N GLY A 101 2.03 12.32 -6.86
CA GLY A 101 2.92 13.41 -6.47
C GLY A 101 2.73 13.83 -5.02
N GLY A 102 1.46 13.95 -4.57
CA GLY A 102 1.12 14.29 -3.19
C GLY A 102 1.59 13.24 -2.20
N ALA A 103 1.40 11.96 -2.49
CA ALA A 103 1.89 10.87 -1.65
C ALA A 103 3.42 10.85 -1.57
N GLN A 104 4.10 11.01 -2.71
CA GLN A 104 5.56 11.05 -2.74
C GLN A 104 6.14 12.28 -2.02
N PHE A 105 5.43 13.42 -2.09
CA PHE A 105 5.79 14.63 -1.37
C PHE A 105 5.62 14.45 0.13
N ALA A 106 4.48 13.92 0.58
CA ALA A 106 4.19 13.65 1.99
C ALA A 106 5.22 12.70 2.63
N GLU A 107 5.64 11.66 1.91
CA GLU A 107 6.71 10.77 2.37
C GLU A 107 8.05 11.52 2.55
N ARG A 108 8.42 12.35 1.57
CA ARG A 108 9.68 13.10 1.62
C ARG A 108 9.71 14.09 2.77
N THR A 109 8.64 14.87 2.94
CA THR A 109 8.51 15.83 4.04
C THR A 109 8.53 15.12 5.40
N ALA A 110 7.83 13.98 5.53
CA ALA A 110 7.86 13.16 6.73
C ALA A 110 9.28 12.65 7.05
N SER A 111 10.01 12.17 6.04
CA SER A 111 11.39 11.70 6.21
C SER A 111 12.35 12.83 6.62
N HIS A 112 12.20 14.03 6.05
CA HIS A 112 13.01 15.20 6.41
C HIS A 112 12.71 15.71 7.82
N ALA A 113 11.43 15.75 8.20
CA ALA A 113 11.01 16.14 9.55
C ALA A 113 11.58 15.15 10.59
N ALA A 114 11.50 13.85 10.33
CA ALA A 114 12.06 12.82 11.20
C ALA A 114 13.59 12.95 11.36
N ALA A 115 14.31 13.25 10.27
CA ALA A 115 15.75 13.52 10.33
C ALA A 115 16.10 14.78 11.14
N ALA A 116 15.29 15.85 11.03
CA ALA A 116 15.50 17.11 11.75
C ALA A 116 15.37 16.95 13.27
N VAL A 117 14.56 16.00 13.75
CA VAL A 117 14.40 15.69 15.17
C VAL A 117 15.34 14.58 15.67
N GLY A 118 16.35 14.21 14.87
CA GLY A 118 17.35 13.20 15.25
C GLY A 118 16.85 11.76 15.20
N GLN A 119 15.69 11.50 14.57
CA GLN A 119 15.13 10.16 14.37
C GLN A 119 15.04 9.84 12.87
N PRO A 120 16.17 9.72 12.14
CA PRO A 120 16.14 9.47 10.72
C PRO A 120 15.46 8.13 10.42
N ARG A 121 14.50 8.15 9.48
CA ARG A 121 13.88 6.93 8.97
C ARG A 121 14.89 6.11 8.16
N PRO A 122 14.72 4.77 8.09
CA PRO A 122 15.53 3.95 7.20
C PRO A 122 15.45 4.50 5.77
N ALA A 123 16.60 4.74 5.15
CA ALA A 123 16.63 5.23 3.78
C ALA A 123 16.04 4.16 2.84
N THR A 124 14.86 4.43 2.27
CA THR A 124 14.32 3.58 1.22
C THR A 124 15.17 3.75 -0.03
N ALA A 125 15.65 2.65 -0.59
CA ALA A 125 16.53 2.69 -1.76
C ALA A 125 15.82 3.21 -3.02
N MET A 126 14.49 3.30 -3.00
CA MET A 126 13.66 3.76 -4.10
C MET A 126 12.37 4.39 -3.58
N ALA A 127 11.98 5.51 -4.17
CA ALA A 127 10.73 6.20 -3.90
C ALA A 127 9.53 5.43 -4.47
N THR A 128 8.74 4.78 -3.61
CA THR A 128 7.54 4.01 -4.02
C THR A 128 6.24 4.37 -3.30
N ALA A 129 6.26 5.39 -2.43
CA ALA A 129 5.06 5.90 -1.74
C ALA A 129 3.92 6.32 -2.68
N TRP A 130 4.21 6.61 -3.96
CA TRP A 130 3.24 6.94 -5.00
C TRP A 130 2.48 5.73 -5.56
N ALA A 131 2.99 4.51 -5.42
CA ALA A 131 2.53 3.33 -6.15
C ALA A 131 1.08 2.97 -5.81
N VAL A 132 0.79 2.79 -4.51
CA VAL A 132 -0.54 2.39 -4.04
C VAL A 132 -1.58 3.51 -4.23
N PRO A 133 -1.30 4.78 -3.88
CA PRO A 133 -2.20 5.90 -4.17
C PRO A 133 -2.51 6.09 -5.66
N LEU A 134 -1.53 5.87 -6.54
CA LEU A 134 -1.77 5.94 -7.99
C LEU A 134 -2.76 4.86 -8.41
N VAL A 135 -2.51 3.60 -8.06
CA VAL A 135 -3.36 2.48 -8.50
C VAL A 135 -4.74 2.53 -7.86
N SER A 136 -4.88 2.95 -6.60
CA SER A 136 -6.19 3.16 -5.96
C SER A 136 -7.00 4.25 -6.66
N THR A 137 -6.34 5.32 -7.07
CA THR A 137 -6.99 6.43 -7.77
C THR A 137 -7.40 6.02 -9.18
N ILE A 138 -6.56 5.26 -9.90
CA ILE A 138 -6.94 4.65 -11.19
C ILE A 138 -8.18 3.76 -11.01
N ALA A 139 -8.19 2.88 -9.99
CA ALA A 139 -9.33 2.01 -9.71
C ALA A 139 -10.60 2.80 -9.44
N ALA A 140 -10.52 3.84 -8.60
CA ALA A 140 -11.66 4.70 -8.28
C ALA A 140 -12.21 5.43 -9.52
N ILE A 141 -11.33 6.03 -10.34
CA ILE A 141 -11.71 6.74 -11.57
C ILE A 141 -12.37 5.79 -12.56
N LEU A 142 -11.78 4.61 -12.78
CA LEU A 142 -12.34 3.62 -13.69
C LEU A 142 -13.71 3.13 -13.21
N LEU A 143 -13.89 2.84 -11.92
CA LEU A 143 -15.20 2.41 -11.37
C LEU A 143 -16.26 3.50 -11.49
N VAL A 144 -15.90 4.75 -11.21
CA VAL A 144 -16.77 5.92 -11.39
C VAL A 144 -17.21 6.02 -12.85
N ALA A 145 -16.26 5.96 -13.78
CA ALA A 145 -16.52 5.98 -15.21
C ALA A 145 -17.25 4.74 -15.72
N THR A 146 -17.26 3.62 -15.00
CA THR A 146 -17.96 2.40 -15.44
C THR A 146 -19.42 2.42 -15.03
N PHE A 147 -19.72 2.85 -13.80
CA PHE A 147 -21.05 2.65 -13.21
C PHE A 147 -21.99 3.85 -13.35
N HIS A 148 -21.47 5.07 -13.52
CA HIS A 148 -22.25 6.30 -13.76
C HIS A 148 -23.44 6.55 -12.82
N ASN A 149 -23.44 5.94 -11.64
CA ASN A 149 -24.61 5.88 -10.77
C ASN A 149 -24.39 6.65 -9.47
N ARG A 150 -25.50 7.04 -8.81
CA ARG A 150 -25.46 7.82 -7.57
C ARG A 150 -24.60 7.20 -6.46
N PRO A 151 -24.59 5.86 -6.24
CA PRO A 151 -23.67 5.24 -5.29
C PRO A 151 -22.19 5.59 -5.50
N MET A 152 -21.75 5.82 -6.75
CA MET A 152 -20.35 6.20 -7.03
C MET A 152 -19.95 7.57 -6.48
N LEU A 153 -20.91 8.45 -6.14
CA LEU A 153 -20.62 9.69 -5.40
C LEU A 153 -19.99 9.43 -4.03
N ALA A 154 -20.31 8.31 -3.40
CA ALA A 154 -19.70 7.91 -2.14
C ALA A 154 -18.57 6.90 -2.37
N VAL A 155 -18.83 5.87 -3.18
CA VAL A 155 -17.89 4.74 -3.33
C VAL A 155 -16.57 5.16 -3.98
N GLY A 156 -16.59 5.97 -5.05
CA GLY A 156 -15.38 6.43 -5.73
C GLY A 156 -14.44 7.20 -4.79
N PRO A 157 -14.91 8.28 -4.14
CA PRO A 157 -14.12 9.03 -3.17
C PRO A 157 -13.61 8.19 -2.00
N LEU A 158 -14.42 7.25 -1.48
CA LEU A 158 -14.00 6.38 -0.38
C LEU A 158 -12.87 5.44 -0.81
N ILE A 159 -12.92 4.86 -2.01
CA ILE A 159 -11.82 4.03 -2.54
C ILE A 159 -10.54 4.85 -2.65
N ALA A 160 -10.62 6.06 -3.20
CA ALA A 160 -9.47 6.93 -3.37
C ALA A 160 -8.89 7.40 -2.02
N PHE A 161 -9.76 7.78 -1.07
CA PHE A 161 -9.40 8.17 0.29
C PHE A 161 -8.71 7.02 1.03
N PHE A 162 -9.39 5.88 1.19
CA PHE A 162 -8.86 4.75 1.96
C PHE A 162 -7.65 4.12 1.29
N GLY A 163 -7.59 4.12 -0.04
CA GLY A 163 -6.41 3.62 -0.74
C GLY A 163 -5.18 4.51 -0.52
N THR A 164 -5.36 5.83 -0.56
CA THR A 164 -4.27 6.79 -0.33
C THR A 164 -3.89 6.88 1.15
N ALA A 165 -4.86 7.10 2.03
CA ALA A 165 -4.66 7.20 3.47
C ALA A 165 -4.15 5.88 4.05
N GLY A 166 -4.73 4.74 3.65
CA GLY A 166 -4.28 3.43 4.10
C GLY A 166 -2.85 3.11 3.68
N ALA A 167 -2.46 3.48 2.45
CA ALA A 167 -1.08 3.35 1.99
C ALA A 167 -0.13 4.17 2.86
N LEU A 168 -0.36 5.47 2.97
CA LEU A 168 0.53 6.39 3.71
C LEU A 168 0.56 6.08 5.22
N LEU A 169 -0.60 5.82 5.83
CA LEU A 169 -0.68 5.47 7.25
C LEU A 169 0.03 4.15 7.53
N SER A 170 -0.18 3.13 6.68
CA SER A 170 0.49 1.84 6.88
C SER A 170 2.01 1.96 6.79
N ARG A 171 2.52 2.82 5.89
CA ARG A 171 3.95 3.15 5.79
C ARG A 171 4.47 3.80 7.07
N ASP A 172 3.75 4.79 7.58
CA ASP A 172 4.17 5.49 8.80
C ASP A 172 4.21 4.58 10.02
N LEU A 173 3.20 3.70 10.17
CA LEU A 173 3.13 2.73 11.27
C LEU A 173 4.22 1.64 11.19
N LEU A 174 4.77 1.37 10.01
CA LEU A 174 5.88 0.42 9.86
C LEU A 174 7.23 0.99 10.30
N ASP A 175 7.33 2.32 10.32
CA ASP A 175 8.52 3.02 10.82
C ASP A 175 8.52 3.14 12.36
N GLU A 176 7.48 2.63 13.03
CA GLU A 176 7.44 2.55 14.49
C GLU A 176 8.28 1.40 15.03
N THR A 177 8.98 1.65 16.13
CA THR A 177 9.94 0.71 16.73
C THR A 177 9.29 -0.46 17.49
N ASP A 178 7.97 -0.48 17.63
CA ASP A 178 7.27 -1.56 18.33
C ASP A 178 7.00 -2.75 17.38
N GLU A 179 7.34 -3.95 17.86
CA GLU A 179 7.14 -5.20 17.12
C GLU A 179 5.64 -5.47 16.89
N GLN A 180 4.78 -5.08 17.84
CA GLN A 180 3.34 -5.23 17.72
C GLN A 180 2.78 -4.27 16.65
N SER A 181 3.15 -2.98 16.68
CA SER A 181 2.81 -2.00 15.63
C SER A 181 3.25 -2.49 14.24
N THR A 182 4.48 -3.00 14.13
CA THR A 182 5.04 -3.50 12.86
C THR A 182 4.20 -4.65 12.27
N LYS A 183 3.76 -5.60 13.10
CA LYS A 183 2.90 -6.73 12.66
C LYS A 183 1.56 -6.23 12.16
N VAL A 184 0.90 -5.36 12.93
CA VAL A 184 -0.42 -4.79 12.56
C VAL A 184 -0.30 -3.97 11.28
N ALA A 185 0.70 -3.10 11.18
CA ALA A 185 0.93 -2.26 10.01
C ALA A 185 1.24 -3.09 8.76
N SER A 186 1.98 -4.19 8.90
CA SER A 186 2.22 -5.12 7.79
C SER A 186 0.94 -5.79 7.30
N VAL A 187 0.06 -6.21 8.21
CA VAL A 187 -1.24 -6.78 7.86
C VAL A 187 -2.12 -5.75 7.16
N ILE A 188 -2.23 -4.53 7.72
CA ILE A 188 -3.01 -3.44 7.12
C ILE A 188 -2.49 -3.13 5.72
N HIS A 189 -1.18 -2.94 5.55
CA HIS A 189 -0.58 -2.67 4.26
C HIS A 189 -0.91 -3.78 3.24
N THR A 190 -0.77 -5.04 3.65
CA THR A 190 -1.08 -6.18 2.78
C THR A 190 -2.55 -6.19 2.36
N LEU A 191 -3.46 -5.96 3.31
CA LEU A 191 -4.90 -5.87 3.03
C LEU A 191 -5.23 -4.72 2.09
N VAL A 192 -4.62 -3.54 2.30
CA VAL A 192 -4.81 -2.36 1.44
C VAL A 192 -4.33 -2.65 0.02
N VAL A 193 -3.11 -3.19 -0.15
CA VAL A 193 -2.54 -3.51 -1.47
C VAL A 193 -3.41 -4.53 -2.21
N HIS A 194 -3.83 -5.61 -1.54
CA HIS A 194 -4.66 -6.64 -2.18
C HIS A 194 -6.10 -6.15 -2.45
N GLY A 195 -6.67 -5.36 -1.55
CA GLY A 195 -7.98 -4.74 -1.76
C GLY A 195 -7.97 -3.80 -2.97
N ILE A 196 -6.94 -2.98 -3.11
CA ILE A 196 -6.76 -2.10 -4.27
C ILE A 196 -6.49 -2.90 -5.54
N ALA A 197 -5.66 -3.94 -5.47
CA ALA A 197 -5.42 -4.84 -6.60
C ALA A 197 -6.74 -5.42 -7.13
N PHE A 198 -7.57 -5.95 -6.23
CA PHE A 198 -8.88 -6.49 -6.58
C PHE A 198 -9.76 -5.45 -7.28
N LEU A 199 -9.88 -4.25 -6.70
CA LEU A 199 -10.71 -3.18 -7.27
C LEU A 199 -10.17 -2.71 -8.63
N ALA A 200 -8.86 -2.53 -8.76
CA ALA A 200 -8.21 -2.09 -10.00
C ALA A 200 -8.39 -3.12 -11.12
N PHE A 201 -8.13 -4.41 -10.83
CA PHE A 201 -8.28 -5.47 -11.81
C PHE A 201 -9.74 -5.69 -12.20
N SER A 202 -10.67 -5.61 -11.22
CA SER A 202 -12.10 -5.67 -11.49
C SER A 202 -12.56 -4.51 -12.35
N ALA A 203 -12.09 -3.29 -12.08
CA ALA A 203 -12.45 -2.09 -12.85
C ALA A 203 -12.04 -2.22 -14.32
N VAL A 204 -10.82 -2.70 -14.60
CA VAL A 204 -10.39 -2.95 -15.99
C VAL A 204 -11.24 -4.04 -16.63
N TYR A 205 -11.45 -5.15 -15.93
CA TYR A 205 -12.12 -6.32 -16.51
C TYR A 205 -13.63 -6.10 -16.70
N LEU A 206 -14.27 -5.28 -15.86
CA LEU A 206 -15.67 -4.85 -16.02
C LEU A 206 -15.91 -4.11 -17.33
N ASN A 207 -14.92 -3.36 -17.82
CA ASN A 207 -15.01 -2.61 -19.06
C ASN A 207 -14.84 -3.45 -20.33
N LYS A 208 -14.52 -4.75 -20.18
CA LYS A 208 -14.34 -5.71 -21.28
C LYS A 208 -13.51 -5.14 -22.44
N LEU A 209 -12.48 -4.37 -22.10
CA LEU A 209 -11.56 -3.77 -23.07
C LEU A 209 -10.80 -4.87 -23.81
N ASP A 210 -10.45 -4.60 -25.08
CA ASP A 210 -9.63 -5.50 -25.88
C ASP A 210 -8.38 -5.97 -25.13
N SER A 211 -7.98 -7.23 -25.37
CA SER A 211 -6.81 -7.85 -24.74
C SER A 211 -5.52 -7.04 -24.93
N TRP A 212 -5.42 -6.29 -26.04
CA TRP A 212 -4.27 -5.44 -26.32
C TRP A 212 -4.20 -4.21 -25.39
N ILE A 213 -5.32 -3.78 -24.80
CA ILE A 213 -5.41 -2.67 -23.84
C ILE A 213 -5.44 -3.21 -22.41
N SER A 214 -6.36 -4.16 -22.13
CA SER A 214 -6.57 -4.69 -20.78
C SER A 214 -5.34 -5.42 -20.25
N GLY A 215 -4.65 -6.21 -21.10
CA GLY A 215 -3.44 -6.93 -20.73
C GLY A 215 -2.32 -6.01 -20.23
N PRO A 216 -1.86 -5.03 -21.03
CA PRO A 216 -0.86 -4.05 -20.58
C PRO A 216 -1.31 -3.23 -19.38
N LEU A 217 -2.59 -2.85 -19.28
CA LEU A 217 -3.08 -2.05 -18.16
C LEU A 217 -3.05 -2.83 -16.83
N ILE A 218 -3.56 -4.06 -16.82
CA ILE A 218 -3.49 -4.96 -15.65
C ILE A 218 -2.03 -5.32 -15.33
N GLY A 219 -1.21 -5.58 -16.35
CA GLY A 219 0.20 -5.86 -16.15
C GLY A 219 0.97 -4.68 -15.55
N ALA A 220 0.71 -3.45 -15.99
CA ALA A 220 1.32 -2.24 -15.46
C ALA A 220 0.90 -1.98 -14.01
N MET A 221 -0.40 -2.04 -13.71
CA MET A 221 -0.88 -1.88 -12.33
C MET A 221 -0.36 -2.99 -11.41
N GLY A 222 -0.37 -4.24 -11.88
CA GLY A 222 0.21 -5.37 -11.17
C GLY A 222 1.69 -5.20 -10.89
N ALA A 223 2.47 -4.75 -11.89
CA ALA A 223 3.88 -4.44 -11.69
C ALA A 223 4.10 -3.34 -10.65
N ILE A 224 3.31 -2.26 -10.69
CA ILE A 224 3.41 -1.15 -9.72
C ILE A 224 3.11 -1.64 -8.29
N LEU A 225 2.07 -2.46 -8.11
CA LEU A 225 1.72 -2.99 -6.78
C LEU A 225 2.70 -4.06 -6.29
N ILE A 226 3.25 -4.90 -7.18
CA ILE A 226 4.32 -5.84 -6.82
C ILE A 226 5.59 -5.07 -6.47
N LEU A 227 5.90 -4.00 -7.21
CA LEU A 227 7.03 -3.12 -6.88
C LEU A 227 6.89 -2.66 -5.43
N GLU A 228 5.75 -2.08 -5.04
CA GLU A 228 5.50 -1.69 -3.63
C GLU A 228 5.68 -2.87 -2.67
N THR A 229 5.05 -4.01 -2.95
CA THR A 229 5.12 -5.20 -2.08
C THR A 229 6.56 -5.65 -1.83
N LEU A 230 7.44 -5.52 -2.82
CA LEU A 230 8.85 -5.90 -2.73
C LEU A 230 9.75 -4.88 -2.01
N GLU A 231 9.24 -3.72 -1.60
CA GLU A 231 10.04 -2.68 -0.91
C GLU A 231 10.78 -3.22 0.30
N ARG A 232 10.08 -4.03 1.08
CA ARG A 232 10.57 -4.56 2.36
C ARG A 232 11.52 -5.73 2.18
N GLY A 233 11.72 -6.16 0.95
CA GLY A 233 12.60 -7.25 0.62
C GLY A 233 14.09 -6.92 0.74
N GLY A 234 14.46 -5.65 0.89
CA GLY A 234 15.85 -5.22 1.08
C GLY A 234 16.76 -5.46 -0.12
N ILE A 235 16.20 -5.66 -1.32
CA ILE A 235 16.95 -5.89 -2.56
C ILE A 235 17.27 -4.58 -3.28
N ALA A 236 18.28 -4.63 -4.13
CA ALA A 236 18.68 -3.51 -4.96
C ALA A 236 17.53 -3.05 -5.89
N PRO A 237 17.34 -1.73 -6.11
CA PRO A 237 16.25 -1.21 -6.94
C PRO A 237 16.13 -1.85 -8.34
N PRO A 238 17.21 -2.11 -9.09
CA PRO A 238 17.09 -2.73 -10.41
C PRO A 238 16.49 -4.15 -10.37
N GLN A 239 16.85 -4.94 -9.35
CA GLN A 239 16.31 -6.30 -9.17
C GLN A 239 14.83 -6.24 -8.77
N ARG A 240 14.46 -5.26 -7.94
CA ARG A 240 13.07 -5.03 -7.50
C ARG A 240 12.18 -4.70 -8.70
N VAL A 241 12.63 -3.78 -9.56
CA VAL A 241 11.93 -3.42 -10.80
C VAL A 241 11.82 -4.62 -11.73
N PHE A 242 12.90 -5.38 -11.91
CA PHE A 242 12.88 -6.58 -12.76
C PHE A 242 11.84 -7.62 -12.29
N TYR A 243 11.81 -7.92 -11.00
CA TYR A 243 10.80 -8.84 -10.44
C TYR A 243 9.38 -8.31 -10.54
N ALA A 244 9.18 -7.01 -10.31
CA ALA A 244 7.89 -6.36 -10.51
C ALA A 244 7.39 -6.48 -11.97
N LEU A 245 8.28 -6.27 -12.95
CA LEU A 245 7.95 -6.43 -14.36
C LEU A 245 7.61 -7.88 -14.72
N ILE A 246 8.30 -8.86 -14.16
CA ILE A 246 7.95 -10.29 -14.35
C ILE A 246 6.55 -10.58 -13.80
N GLY A 247 6.26 -10.14 -12.58
CA GLY A 247 4.95 -10.35 -11.97
C GLY A 247 3.82 -9.66 -12.74
N GLY A 248 4.04 -8.42 -13.20
CA GLY A 248 3.12 -7.72 -14.09
C GLY A 248 2.93 -8.42 -15.44
N TRP A 249 4.00 -8.94 -16.04
CA TRP A 249 3.93 -9.71 -17.28
C TRP A 249 3.07 -10.97 -17.12
N VAL A 250 3.22 -11.71 -16.02
CA VAL A 250 2.38 -12.87 -15.71
C VAL A 250 0.90 -12.47 -15.66
N LEU A 251 0.57 -11.36 -14.99
CA LEU A 251 -0.80 -10.86 -14.92
C LEU A 251 -1.36 -10.43 -16.28
N ALA A 252 -0.53 -9.80 -17.12
CA ALA A 252 -0.91 -9.45 -18.48
C ALA A 252 -1.27 -10.69 -19.31
N GLN A 253 -0.46 -11.76 -19.24
CA GLN A 253 -0.72 -13.01 -19.96
C GLN A 253 -1.99 -13.71 -19.46
N VAL A 254 -2.20 -13.74 -18.14
CA VAL A 254 -3.45 -14.29 -17.57
C VAL A 254 -4.67 -13.49 -18.01
N THR A 255 -4.56 -12.17 -18.14
CA THR A 255 -5.65 -11.32 -18.65
C THR A 255 -6.07 -11.73 -20.06
N VAL A 256 -5.09 -12.00 -20.94
CA VAL A 256 -5.38 -12.48 -22.31
C VAL A 256 -6.17 -13.80 -22.26
N ALA A 257 -5.76 -14.74 -21.42
CA ALA A 257 -6.48 -16.00 -21.24
C ALA A 257 -7.89 -15.80 -20.66
N LEU A 258 -8.04 -14.88 -19.69
CA LEU A 258 -9.33 -14.58 -19.07
C LEU A 258 -10.31 -13.93 -20.02
N ASN A 259 -9.86 -13.12 -20.98
CA ASN A 259 -10.76 -12.52 -21.98
C ASN A 259 -11.45 -13.57 -22.88
N TRP A 260 -10.94 -14.81 -22.91
CA TRP A 260 -11.55 -15.93 -23.62
C TRP A 260 -12.52 -16.72 -22.72
N TRP A 261 -12.52 -16.46 -21.41
CA TRP A 261 -13.44 -17.04 -20.47
C TRP A 261 -14.71 -16.17 -20.37
N PRO A 262 -15.90 -16.71 -20.66
CA PRO A 262 -17.16 -16.02 -20.43
C PRO A 262 -17.46 -15.90 -18.92
N SER A 263 -16.81 -14.97 -18.23
CA SER A 263 -16.99 -14.70 -16.81
C SER A 263 -17.49 -13.28 -16.54
N TYR A 264 -18.23 -13.13 -15.43
CA TYR A 264 -18.67 -11.83 -14.91
C TYR A 264 -17.47 -10.97 -14.46
N GLY A 265 -17.63 -9.65 -14.52
CA GLY A 265 -16.54 -8.69 -14.30
C GLY A 265 -15.79 -8.87 -12.97
N TRP A 266 -16.52 -9.05 -11.87
CA TRP A 266 -15.93 -9.24 -10.54
C TRP A 266 -15.19 -10.56 -10.39
N THR A 267 -15.67 -11.63 -11.03
CA THR A 267 -15.01 -12.94 -11.03
C THR A 267 -13.65 -12.85 -11.72
N GLY A 268 -13.56 -12.17 -12.87
CA GLY A 268 -12.27 -11.97 -13.54
C GLY A 268 -11.28 -11.18 -12.69
N GLY A 269 -11.73 -10.12 -12.02
CA GLY A 269 -10.92 -9.38 -11.05
C GLY A 269 -10.45 -10.24 -9.87
N ALA A 270 -11.31 -11.13 -9.36
CA ALA A 270 -10.95 -12.07 -8.30
C ALA A 270 -9.91 -13.11 -8.76
N VAL A 271 -10.02 -13.65 -9.98
CA VAL A 271 -9.00 -14.56 -10.54
C VAL A 271 -7.65 -13.84 -10.67
N LEU A 272 -7.65 -12.60 -11.17
CA LEU A 272 -6.44 -11.79 -11.26
C LEU A 272 -5.84 -11.48 -9.89
N LEU A 273 -6.67 -11.25 -8.86
CA LEU A 273 -6.21 -11.07 -7.49
C LEU A 273 -5.50 -12.33 -6.96
N VAL A 274 -6.04 -13.51 -7.23
CA VAL A 274 -5.42 -14.78 -6.81
C VAL A 274 -4.07 -14.96 -7.48
N VAL A 275 -3.97 -14.69 -8.78
CA VAL A 275 -2.68 -14.76 -9.50
C VAL A 275 -1.71 -13.72 -8.98
N PHE A 276 -2.17 -12.49 -8.69
CA PHE A 276 -1.36 -11.45 -8.08
C PHE A 276 -0.84 -11.88 -6.71
N TYR A 277 -1.68 -12.45 -5.86
CA TYR A 277 -1.31 -12.96 -4.54
C TYR A 277 -0.20 -14.02 -4.64
N VAL A 278 -0.36 -15.00 -5.54
CA VAL A 278 0.65 -16.06 -5.74
C VAL A 278 1.95 -15.46 -6.28
N ALA A 279 1.89 -14.61 -7.30
CA ALA A 279 3.07 -14.00 -7.90
C ALA A 279 3.82 -13.09 -6.91
N ALA A 280 3.10 -12.17 -6.26
CA ALA A 280 3.67 -11.25 -5.27
C ALA A 280 4.25 -12.00 -4.07
N GLY A 281 3.53 -13.00 -3.55
CA GLY A 281 3.98 -13.84 -2.43
C GLY A 281 5.24 -14.63 -2.74
N LEU A 282 5.28 -15.33 -3.88
CA LEU A 282 6.47 -16.08 -4.31
C LEU A 282 7.68 -15.18 -4.57
N LEU A 283 7.47 -14.02 -5.20
CA LEU A 283 8.54 -13.05 -5.42
C LEU A 283 9.05 -12.48 -4.09
N LEU A 284 8.15 -12.16 -3.15
CA LEU A 284 8.53 -11.66 -1.83
C LEU A 284 9.33 -12.71 -1.04
N VAL A 285 8.90 -13.98 -1.05
CA VAL A 285 9.66 -15.09 -0.43
C VAL A 285 11.03 -15.27 -1.07
N ARG A 286 11.09 -15.24 -2.41
CA ARG A 286 12.36 -15.34 -3.16
C ARG A 286 13.33 -14.25 -2.73
N VAL A 287 12.82 -13.04 -2.52
CA VAL A 287 13.59 -11.88 -2.11
C VAL A 287 14.05 -11.99 -0.65
N GLN A 288 13.17 -12.41 0.27
CA GLN A 288 13.49 -12.52 1.69
C GLN A 288 14.39 -13.72 2.04
N LYS A 289 14.10 -14.91 1.48
CA LYS A 289 14.78 -16.17 1.85
C LYS A 289 15.91 -16.57 0.90
N ARG A 290 16.15 -15.82 -0.19
CA ARG A 290 17.08 -16.13 -1.31
C ARG A 290 16.87 -17.47 -2.01
N ALA A 291 16.01 -18.36 -1.53
CA ALA A 291 15.61 -19.62 -2.15
C ALA A 291 14.13 -19.87 -1.83
N VAL A 292 13.38 -20.36 -2.82
CA VAL A 292 11.97 -20.72 -2.64
C VAL A 292 11.94 -22.20 -2.23
N SER A 293 11.41 -22.49 -1.04
CA SER A 293 11.26 -23.87 -0.60
C SER A 293 10.10 -24.53 -1.34
N THR A 294 10.14 -25.85 -1.53
CA THR A 294 8.99 -26.64 -2.01
C THR A 294 7.76 -26.41 -1.14
N ARG A 295 7.96 -26.16 0.16
CA ARG A 295 6.87 -25.79 1.07
C ARG A 295 6.21 -24.47 0.67
N ASP A 296 6.99 -23.44 0.33
CA ASP A 296 6.45 -22.15 -0.07
C ASP A 296 5.66 -22.30 -1.40
N LEU A 297 6.16 -23.11 -2.34
CA LEU A 297 5.45 -23.41 -3.60
C LEU A 297 4.11 -24.12 -3.34
N ILE A 298 4.09 -25.09 -2.43
CA ILE A 298 2.86 -25.81 -2.05
C ILE A 298 1.89 -24.89 -1.32
N GLU A 299 2.39 -24.01 -0.45
CA GLU A 299 1.55 -23.08 0.31
C GLU A 299 0.87 -22.06 -0.61
N PHE A 300 1.66 -21.30 -1.39
CA PHE A 300 1.08 -20.31 -2.30
C PHE A 300 0.33 -20.96 -3.46
N GLY A 301 0.89 -22.02 -4.07
CA GLY A 301 0.25 -22.74 -5.17
C GLY A 301 -1.02 -23.46 -4.73
N GLY A 302 -1.02 -24.07 -3.55
CA GLY A 302 -2.17 -24.77 -2.97
C GLY A 302 -3.28 -23.81 -2.58
N VAL A 303 -2.95 -22.72 -1.86
CA VAL A 303 -3.93 -21.69 -1.49
C VAL A 303 -4.51 -21.02 -2.74
N GLY A 304 -3.66 -20.66 -3.70
CA GLY A 304 -4.11 -20.09 -4.97
C GLY A 304 -5.03 -21.03 -5.75
N SER A 305 -4.64 -22.31 -5.89
CA SER A 305 -5.45 -23.32 -6.59
C SER A 305 -6.80 -23.55 -5.91
N LEU A 306 -6.83 -23.57 -4.57
CA LEU A 306 -8.06 -23.68 -3.80
C LEU A 306 -9.00 -22.50 -4.07
N PHE A 307 -8.49 -21.26 -4.03
CA PHE A 307 -9.31 -20.09 -4.34
C PHE A 307 -9.80 -20.09 -5.79
N LEU A 308 -8.96 -20.47 -6.76
CA LEU A 308 -9.39 -20.59 -8.16
C LEU A 308 -10.48 -21.64 -8.33
N LEU A 309 -10.38 -22.79 -7.64
CA LEU A 309 -11.40 -23.83 -7.68
C LEU A 309 -12.71 -23.36 -7.05
N LEU A 310 -12.65 -22.66 -5.91
CA LEU A 310 -13.84 -22.06 -5.30
C LEU A 310 -14.50 -21.04 -6.23
N LEU A 311 -13.72 -20.18 -6.87
CA LEU A 311 -14.23 -19.21 -7.84
C LEU A 311 -14.86 -19.91 -9.05
N ALA A 312 -14.25 -20.98 -9.57
CA ALA A 312 -14.79 -21.73 -10.70
C ALA A 312 -16.12 -22.43 -10.39
N ILE A 313 -16.37 -22.80 -9.12
CA ILE A 313 -17.63 -23.42 -8.69
C ILE A 313 -18.73 -22.38 -8.45
N LEU A 314 -18.35 -21.18 -8.00
CA LEU A 314 -19.28 -20.12 -7.61
C LEU A 314 -19.63 -19.14 -8.74
N ALA A 315 -18.85 -19.13 -9.82
CA ALA A 315 -19.01 -18.26 -10.99
C ALA A 315 -20.08 -18.76 -11.97
#